data_AF-A0A8H7FB98-F1
#
_entry.id   AF-A0A8H7FB98-F1
#
_cell.length_a   1.000
_cell.length_b   1.000
_cell.length_c   1.000
_cell.angle_alpha   90.00
_cell.angle_beta   90.00
_cell.angle_gamma   90.00
#
_symmetry.space_group_name_H-M   'P 1'
#
loop_
_entity.id
_entity.type
_entity.pdbx_description
1 polymer ?
#
loop_
_entity_poly.entity_id
_entity_poly.type
_entity_poly.pdbx_seq_one_letter_code
_entity_poly.pdbx_strand_id
1 'polypeptide(L)'
;MFALPLSLGLALLPFASAAVHDIQVGAEGKLQFWPEAIAAQPGDQVVFHFASKNHTATQSSFADPCGHSEGGFDSGFMPVAANQTDSLPTFAFTVEDTKAVWVYCKQKVPVGHCGKGMVFSVNCPPDGDPNSFTNFKKSALAIGAAEASAAPPAAPSADSGSAPAGYGGYGGGYGDSGAPAPSSSDPAPAAPASASTSASGAVHTVIVGESGSLAFNPPSIQAKPSDTVIFEFRDKNHTVTQSSFADPCTKGASGFDSGFMPVANPAGPFPTWKLTVNDTTPIWAYCRQQVPKSHCGTGMVFAINAVEDGPKNFTAFQNVAKALSGGASAGSAVSGDSNTADTNSALSIHLSPVTVTAMVSVAVALLL
;
A
#
# COMPACT_ATOMS: atom_id res chain seq x y z
N MET A 1 -60.98 32.28 -40.21
CA MET A 1 -59.52 32.40 -40.00
C MET A 1 -59.27 32.49 -38.50
N PHE A 2 -58.98 31.37 -37.84
CA PHE A 2 -58.60 31.36 -36.43
C PHE A 2 -57.11 31.07 -36.35
N ALA A 3 -56.34 32.06 -35.90
CA ALA A 3 -54.91 31.96 -35.69
C ALA A 3 -54.65 31.25 -34.34
N LEU A 4 -53.98 30.11 -34.38
CA LEU A 4 -53.44 29.48 -33.17
C LEU A 4 -52.18 30.22 -32.71
N PRO A 5 -52.08 30.64 -31.45
CA PRO A 5 -50.86 31.22 -30.92
C PRO A 5 -49.85 30.09 -30.61
N LEU A 6 -48.72 30.11 -31.30
CA LEU A 6 -47.57 29.26 -31.01
C LEU A 6 -46.91 29.75 -29.72
N SER A 7 -47.24 29.12 -28.60
CA SER A 7 -46.60 29.39 -27.31
C SER A 7 -45.20 28.79 -27.31
N LEU A 8 -44.17 29.63 -27.45
CA LEU A 8 -42.77 29.26 -27.23
C LEU A 8 -42.57 29.05 -25.72
N GLY A 9 -42.74 27.81 -25.26
CA GLY A 9 -42.32 27.40 -23.93
C GLY A 9 -40.80 27.44 -23.83
N LEU A 10 -40.27 28.36 -23.03
CA LEU A 10 -38.85 28.41 -22.66
C LEU A 10 -38.56 27.19 -21.78
N ALA A 11 -38.04 26.13 -22.39
CA ALA A 11 -37.59 24.94 -21.67
C ALA A 11 -36.37 25.31 -20.81
N LEU A 12 -36.60 25.46 -19.50
CA LEU A 12 -35.54 25.46 -18.50
C LEU A 12 -34.93 24.05 -18.46
N LEU A 13 -33.91 23.83 -19.28
CA LEU A 13 -33.08 22.63 -19.19
C LEU A 13 -32.33 22.68 -17.85
N PRO A 14 -32.41 21.63 -17.01
CA PRO A 14 -31.62 21.59 -15.80
C PRO A 14 -30.14 21.56 -16.19
N PHE A 15 -29.40 22.61 -15.81
CA PHE A 15 -27.94 22.59 -15.84
C PHE A 15 -27.49 21.58 -14.78
N ALA A 16 -27.30 20.32 -15.18
CA ALA A 16 -26.62 19.35 -14.34
C ALA A 16 -25.17 19.83 -14.18
N SER A 17 -24.80 20.28 -12.98
CA SER A 17 -23.40 20.59 -12.67
C SER A 17 -22.61 19.29 -12.70
N ALA A 18 -21.60 19.23 -13.55
CA ALA A 18 -20.59 18.17 -13.50
C ALA A 18 -19.92 18.15 -12.12
N ALA A 19 -19.80 16.97 -11.51
CA ALA A 19 -19.04 16.82 -10.27
C ALA A 19 -17.54 16.81 -10.57
N VAL A 20 -16.74 17.20 -9.57
CA VAL A 20 -15.28 17.09 -9.62
C VAL A 20 -14.86 16.04 -8.60
N HIS A 21 -14.12 15.03 -9.05
CA HIS A 21 -13.60 13.94 -8.24
C HIS A 21 -12.09 14.10 -8.09
N ASP A 22 -11.64 14.48 -6.90
CA ASP A 22 -10.23 14.68 -6.61
C ASP A 22 -9.56 13.38 -6.17
N ILE A 23 -8.58 12.93 -6.95
CA ILE A 23 -7.79 11.72 -6.71
C ILE A 23 -6.39 12.11 -6.28
N GLN A 24 -6.00 11.72 -5.07
CA GLN A 24 -4.65 11.93 -4.56
C GLN A 24 -3.72 10.85 -5.10
N VAL A 25 -2.59 11.25 -5.69
CA VAL A 25 -1.60 10.35 -6.29
C VAL A 25 -0.29 10.50 -5.56
N GLY A 26 0.19 9.42 -4.95
CA GLY A 26 1.47 9.49 -4.24
C GLY A 26 1.39 10.24 -2.91
N ALA A 27 0.19 10.56 -2.41
CA ALA A 27 0.03 11.32 -1.17
C ALA A 27 0.68 10.60 0.01
N GLU A 28 1.32 11.38 0.87
CA GLU A 28 2.07 10.88 2.03
C GLU A 28 3.19 9.89 1.65
N GLY A 29 3.70 9.94 0.41
CA GLY A 29 4.72 9.02 -0.08
C GLY A 29 4.22 7.62 -0.40
N LYS A 30 2.89 7.38 -0.34
CA LYS A 30 2.26 6.09 -0.59
C LYS A 30 2.25 5.76 -2.08
N LEU A 31 2.43 4.49 -2.40
CA LEU A 31 2.30 3.99 -3.77
C LEU A 31 0.81 3.69 -4.03
N GLN A 32 0.01 4.75 -4.20
CA GLN A 32 -1.45 4.61 -4.28
C GLN A 32 -2.13 5.77 -5.02
N PHE A 33 -3.29 5.46 -5.61
CA PHE A 33 -4.35 6.42 -5.91
C PHE A 33 -5.38 6.41 -4.77
N TRP A 34 -5.80 7.57 -4.28
CA TRP A 34 -6.81 7.66 -3.21
C TRP A 34 -7.91 8.67 -3.55
N PRO A 35 -9.19 8.27 -3.54
CA PRO A 35 -9.68 6.88 -3.46
C PRO A 35 -9.19 6.02 -4.63
N GLU A 36 -9.18 4.70 -4.45
CA GLU A 36 -8.67 3.76 -5.48
C GLU A 36 -9.74 3.35 -6.51
N ALA A 37 -11.01 3.59 -6.19
CA ALA A 37 -12.11 3.48 -7.12
C ALA A 37 -13.19 4.51 -6.81
N ILE A 38 -13.87 5.02 -7.84
CA ILE A 38 -15.00 5.95 -7.72
C ILE A 38 -16.13 5.57 -8.66
N ALA A 39 -17.33 6.10 -8.37
CA ALA A 39 -18.42 6.17 -9.33
C ALA A 39 -18.57 7.63 -9.82
N ALA A 40 -18.80 7.82 -11.11
CA ALA A 40 -18.92 9.13 -11.75
C ALA A 40 -19.94 9.10 -12.90
N GLN A 41 -20.57 10.23 -13.18
CA GLN A 41 -21.53 10.39 -14.27
C GLN A 41 -20.87 11.02 -15.51
N PRO A 42 -21.43 10.82 -16.72
CA PRO A 42 -20.98 11.52 -17.92
C PRO A 42 -20.97 13.04 -17.70
N GLY A 43 -19.87 13.69 -18.04
CA GLY A 43 -19.61 15.11 -17.81
C GLY A 43 -18.81 15.41 -16.54
N ASP A 44 -18.72 14.49 -15.58
CA ASP A 44 -17.88 14.68 -14.38
C ASP A 44 -16.40 14.81 -14.74
N GLN A 45 -15.66 15.58 -13.94
CA GLN A 45 -14.21 15.71 -14.05
C GLN A 45 -13.53 14.82 -13.01
N VAL A 46 -12.52 14.06 -13.42
CA VAL A 46 -11.62 13.36 -12.51
C VAL A 46 -10.28 14.07 -12.52
N VAL A 47 -9.85 14.59 -11.38
CA VAL A 47 -8.63 15.39 -11.23
C VAL A 47 -7.64 14.67 -10.34
N PHE A 48 -6.52 14.26 -10.92
CA PHE A 48 -5.40 13.65 -10.23
C PHE A 48 -4.47 14.74 -9.67
N HIS A 49 -4.22 14.71 -8.38
CA HIS A 49 -3.32 15.60 -7.64
C HIS A 49 -2.06 14.83 -7.26
N PHE A 50 -0.92 15.19 -7.83
CA PHE A 50 0.33 14.47 -7.62
C PHE A 50 1.09 15.10 -6.45
N ALA A 51 1.33 14.31 -5.40
CA ALA A 51 1.74 14.85 -4.10
C ALA A 51 3.18 14.51 -3.69
N SER A 52 3.82 13.49 -4.27
CA SER A 52 5.23 13.19 -3.98
C SER A 52 5.88 12.36 -5.07
N LYS A 53 7.22 12.37 -5.12
CA LYS A 53 8.03 11.51 -6.01
C LYS A 53 7.54 11.62 -7.46
N ASN A 54 7.56 10.53 -8.22
CA ASN A 54 7.21 10.54 -9.63
C ASN A 54 6.14 9.48 -9.89
N HIS A 55 5.01 9.92 -10.42
CA HIS A 55 3.87 9.07 -10.75
C HIS A 55 3.24 9.50 -12.08
N THR A 56 2.29 8.69 -12.54
CA THR A 56 1.46 8.97 -13.72
C THR A 56 0.04 8.55 -13.43
N ALA A 57 -0.91 9.13 -14.16
CA ALA A 57 -2.23 8.59 -14.40
C ALA A 57 -2.26 8.19 -15.88
N THR A 58 -2.11 6.90 -16.15
CA THR A 58 -2.05 6.37 -17.51
C THR A 58 -3.19 5.38 -17.70
N GLN A 59 -4.00 5.58 -18.74
CA GLN A 59 -5.11 4.69 -19.04
C GLN A 59 -4.60 3.33 -19.51
N SER A 60 -5.29 2.29 -19.05
CA SER A 60 -5.04 0.87 -19.31
C SER A 60 -6.35 0.17 -19.67
N SER A 61 -6.32 -1.16 -19.71
CA SER A 61 -7.52 -1.98 -19.84
C SER A 61 -7.61 -3.00 -18.72
N PHE A 62 -8.80 -3.51 -18.43
CA PHE A 62 -8.96 -4.59 -17.45
C PHE A 62 -8.08 -5.81 -17.76
N ALA A 63 -7.92 -6.14 -19.05
CA ALA A 63 -7.15 -7.28 -19.52
C ALA A 63 -5.63 -7.07 -19.44
N ASP A 64 -5.17 -5.81 -19.50
CA ASP A 64 -3.77 -5.42 -19.42
C ASP A 64 -3.60 -4.26 -18.44
N PRO A 65 -3.59 -4.55 -17.12
CA PRO A 65 -3.62 -3.52 -16.07
C PRO A 65 -2.34 -2.69 -15.98
N CYS A 66 -1.22 -3.20 -16.51
CA CYS A 66 0.07 -2.50 -16.49
C CYS A 66 0.57 -2.09 -17.88
N GLY A 67 -0.31 -2.16 -18.89
CA GLY A 67 -0.05 -1.69 -20.25
C GLY A 67 -0.91 -0.49 -20.61
N HIS A 68 -0.33 0.42 -21.37
CA HIS A 68 -1.06 1.59 -21.85
C HIS A 68 -2.08 1.15 -22.92
N SER A 69 -3.34 1.52 -22.73
CA SER A 69 -4.38 1.26 -23.72
C SER A 69 -4.19 2.15 -24.95
N GLU A 70 -4.30 1.58 -26.16
CA GLU A 70 -4.24 2.32 -27.40
C GLU A 70 -5.30 3.45 -27.44
N GLY A 71 -4.86 4.67 -27.77
CA GLY A 71 -5.73 5.85 -27.80
C GLY A 71 -6.21 6.34 -26.42
N GLY A 72 -5.78 5.70 -25.33
CA GLY A 72 -6.08 6.13 -23.98
C GLY A 72 -5.26 7.34 -23.56
N PHE A 73 -5.67 7.99 -22.47
CA PHE A 73 -4.93 9.13 -21.95
C PHE A 73 -3.64 8.72 -21.22
N ASP A 74 -2.69 9.65 -21.17
CA ASP A 74 -1.48 9.54 -20.36
C ASP A 74 -1.10 10.92 -19.84
N SER A 75 -1.07 11.08 -18.53
CA SER A 75 -0.65 12.34 -17.90
C SER A 75 0.81 12.68 -18.21
N GLY A 76 1.62 11.69 -18.61
CA GLY A 76 3.07 11.79 -18.50
C GLY A 76 3.54 11.66 -17.06
N PHE A 77 4.86 11.71 -16.87
CA PHE A 77 5.47 11.71 -15.53
C PHE A 77 5.30 13.04 -14.84
N MET A 78 4.76 13.01 -13.63
CA MET A 78 4.49 14.17 -12.78
C MET A 78 5.41 14.15 -11.56
N PRO A 79 6.66 14.63 -11.69
CA PRO A 79 7.62 14.65 -10.60
C PRO A 79 7.29 15.76 -9.59
N VAL A 80 7.39 15.43 -8.31
CA VAL A 80 7.23 16.34 -7.17
C VAL A 80 8.46 16.21 -6.28
N ALA A 81 9.14 17.33 -6.06
CA ALA A 81 10.31 17.38 -5.20
C ALA A 81 9.93 17.14 -3.72
N ALA A 82 10.84 16.57 -2.93
CA ALA A 82 10.55 16.17 -1.54
C ALA A 82 10.11 17.33 -0.62
N ASN A 83 10.44 18.57 -0.96
CA ASN A 83 10.12 19.79 -0.22
C ASN A 83 9.07 20.67 -0.93
N GLN A 84 8.47 20.20 -2.02
CA GLN A 84 7.44 20.95 -2.72
C GLN A 84 6.09 20.75 -2.03
N THR A 85 5.51 21.85 -1.55
CA THR A 85 4.21 21.85 -0.85
C THR A 85 3.14 22.66 -1.56
N ASP A 86 3.51 23.37 -2.62
CA ASP A 86 2.64 24.23 -3.42
C ASP A 86 2.87 23.97 -4.93
N SER A 87 1.94 24.47 -5.75
CA SER A 87 2.00 24.32 -7.21
C SER A 87 2.18 22.87 -7.68
N LEU A 88 1.51 21.95 -6.98
CA LEU A 88 1.57 20.51 -7.29
C LEU A 88 0.95 20.26 -8.67
N PRO A 89 1.55 19.38 -9.49
CA PRO A 89 1.01 19.08 -10.81
C PRO A 89 -0.34 18.38 -10.68
N THR A 90 -1.22 18.68 -11.63
CA THR A 90 -2.51 18.03 -11.76
C THR A 90 -2.70 17.51 -13.18
N PHE A 91 -3.52 16.46 -13.31
CA PHE A 91 -4.00 15.97 -14.59
C PHE A 91 -5.50 15.73 -14.47
N ALA A 92 -6.27 16.10 -15.48
CA ALA A 92 -7.71 15.92 -15.46
C ALA A 92 -8.23 15.31 -16.75
N PHE A 93 -9.28 14.50 -16.65
CA PHE A 93 -10.06 14.06 -17.81
C PHE A 93 -11.56 14.14 -17.51
N THR A 94 -12.35 14.24 -18.58
CA THR A 94 -13.82 14.23 -18.53
C THR A 94 -14.34 12.81 -18.66
N VAL A 95 -15.27 12.42 -17.80
CA VAL A 95 -15.97 11.13 -17.91
C VAL A 95 -16.94 11.23 -19.07
N GLU A 96 -16.73 10.43 -20.12
CA GLU A 96 -17.53 10.49 -21.35
C GLU A 96 -18.81 9.64 -21.27
N ASP A 97 -18.73 8.50 -20.57
CA ASP A 97 -19.84 7.58 -20.40
C ASP A 97 -19.73 6.82 -19.06
N THR A 98 -20.67 5.92 -18.80
CA THR A 98 -20.71 5.12 -17.57
C THR A 98 -19.88 3.84 -17.64
N LYS A 99 -19.06 3.63 -18.69
CA LYS A 99 -18.19 2.46 -18.77
C LYS A 99 -17.02 2.60 -17.81
N ALA A 100 -16.48 1.44 -17.42
CA ALA A 100 -15.32 1.40 -16.54
C ALA A 100 -14.07 2.00 -17.22
N VAL A 101 -13.38 2.88 -16.50
CA VAL A 101 -12.06 3.41 -16.89
C VAL A 101 -11.02 2.81 -15.96
N TRP A 102 -9.95 2.27 -16.52
CA TRP A 102 -8.87 1.59 -15.80
C TRP A 102 -7.58 2.39 -15.92
N VAL A 103 -6.92 2.67 -14.80
CA VAL A 103 -5.75 3.54 -14.75
C VAL A 103 -4.65 2.90 -13.94
N TYR A 104 -3.40 3.08 -14.35
CA TYR A 104 -2.22 2.62 -13.63
C TYR A 104 -1.13 3.69 -13.58
N CYS A 105 -0.19 3.51 -12.67
CA CYS A 105 1.06 4.25 -12.68
C CYS A 105 2.15 3.49 -13.46
N LYS A 106 2.68 4.10 -14.53
CA LYS A 106 3.67 3.47 -15.43
C LYS A 106 5.12 3.53 -14.95
N GLN A 107 5.37 4.03 -13.73
CA GLN A 107 6.72 4.07 -13.17
C GLN A 107 7.28 2.65 -13.01
N LYS A 108 8.45 2.37 -13.61
CA LYS A 108 9.14 1.07 -13.55
C LYS A 108 10.43 1.09 -12.72
N VAL A 109 11.12 2.23 -12.66
CA VAL A 109 12.45 2.36 -12.06
C VAL A 109 12.41 3.43 -10.97
N PRO A 110 12.91 3.21 -9.75
CA PRO A 110 13.63 2.02 -9.29
C PRO A 110 12.73 0.82 -8.95
N VAL A 111 11.42 1.04 -8.83
CA VAL A 111 10.42 0.01 -8.48
C VAL A 111 9.22 0.12 -9.41
N GLY A 112 8.69 -1.01 -9.87
CA GLY A 112 7.45 -1.06 -10.64
C GLY A 112 6.24 -0.72 -9.79
N HIS A 113 5.54 0.37 -10.10
CA HIS A 113 4.39 0.83 -9.31
C HIS A 113 3.13 0.02 -9.60
N CYS A 114 2.79 -0.23 -10.87
CA CYS A 114 1.61 -1.01 -11.21
C CYS A 114 1.68 -2.46 -10.68
N GLY A 115 2.83 -3.11 -10.85
CA GLY A 115 3.11 -4.44 -10.29
C GLY A 115 3.08 -4.50 -8.75
N LYS A 116 2.99 -3.34 -8.08
CA LYS A 116 2.80 -3.19 -6.64
C LYS A 116 1.39 -2.72 -6.26
N GLY A 117 0.46 -2.75 -7.22
CA GLY A 117 -0.95 -2.44 -7.00
C GLY A 117 -1.30 -0.95 -7.12
N MET A 118 -0.43 -0.10 -7.70
CA MET A 118 -0.77 1.29 -8.00
C MET A 118 -1.69 1.38 -9.22
N VAL A 119 -2.95 1.07 -8.99
CA VAL A 119 -4.03 1.09 -9.99
C VAL A 119 -5.26 1.82 -9.45
N PHE A 120 -6.09 2.32 -10.34
CA PHE A 120 -7.31 3.08 -10.06
C PHE A 120 -8.42 2.73 -11.06
N SER A 121 -9.68 2.89 -10.65
CA SER A 121 -10.81 2.76 -11.57
C SER A 121 -11.93 3.78 -11.38
N VAL A 122 -12.55 4.19 -12.48
CA VAL A 122 -13.85 4.86 -12.49
C VAL A 122 -14.90 3.87 -12.94
N ASN A 123 -16.07 3.86 -12.31
CA ASN A 123 -17.24 3.06 -12.71
C ASN A 123 -16.94 1.56 -12.87
N CYS A 124 -16.06 1.01 -12.03
CA CYS A 124 -15.87 -0.44 -11.99
C CYS A 124 -17.13 -1.15 -11.47
N PRO A 125 -17.40 -2.38 -11.95
CA PRO A 125 -18.37 -3.27 -11.31
C PRO A 125 -18.10 -3.49 -9.82
N PRO A 126 -19.13 -3.80 -9.01
CA PRO A 126 -18.99 -4.07 -7.59
C PRO A 126 -18.13 -5.30 -7.31
N ASP A 127 -17.59 -5.40 -6.09
CA ASP A 127 -16.83 -6.56 -5.66
C ASP A 127 -17.63 -7.86 -5.78
N GLY A 128 -16.95 -8.93 -6.22
CA GLY A 128 -17.55 -10.20 -6.58
C GLY A 128 -17.84 -10.35 -8.07
N ASP A 129 -17.91 -9.24 -8.82
CA ASP A 129 -17.96 -9.29 -10.28
C ASP A 129 -16.59 -9.74 -10.86
N PRO A 130 -16.57 -10.56 -11.93
CA PRO A 130 -15.32 -10.93 -12.62
C PRO A 130 -14.47 -9.74 -13.04
N ASN A 131 -15.10 -8.61 -13.38
CA ASN A 131 -14.46 -7.38 -13.82
C ASN A 131 -14.39 -6.31 -12.72
N SER A 132 -14.47 -6.70 -11.44
CA SER A 132 -14.36 -5.80 -10.29
C SER A 132 -12.96 -5.16 -10.14
N PHE A 133 -12.89 -4.04 -9.42
CA PHE A 133 -11.60 -3.42 -9.07
C PHE A 133 -10.68 -4.37 -8.30
N THR A 134 -11.24 -5.20 -7.41
CA THR A 134 -10.47 -6.24 -6.70
C THR A 134 -9.73 -7.17 -7.66
N ASN A 135 -10.40 -7.64 -8.73
CA ASN A 135 -9.75 -8.51 -9.72
C ASN A 135 -8.75 -7.75 -10.60
N PHE A 136 -9.04 -6.49 -10.93
CA PHE A 136 -8.10 -5.63 -11.65
C PHE A 136 -6.78 -5.44 -10.90
N LYS A 137 -6.86 -5.06 -9.62
CA LYS A 137 -5.69 -4.90 -8.74
C LYS A 137 -4.93 -6.20 -8.54
N LYS A 138 -5.65 -7.32 -8.41
CA LYS A 138 -5.05 -8.66 -8.34
C LYS A 138 -4.25 -9.01 -9.61
N SER A 139 -4.80 -8.69 -10.79
CA SER A 139 -4.11 -8.90 -12.08
C SER A 139 -2.82 -8.08 -12.17
N ALA A 140 -2.86 -6.80 -11.75
CA ALA A 140 -1.68 -5.95 -11.71
C ALA A 140 -0.56 -6.51 -10.81
N LEU A 141 -0.92 -6.97 -9.60
CA LEU A 141 0.03 -7.60 -8.67
C LEU A 141 0.67 -8.87 -9.25
N ALA A 142 -0.12 -9.69 -9.98
CA ALA A 142 0.39 -10.90 -10.63
C ALA A 142 1.44 -10.58 -11.71
N ILE A 143 1.26 -9.50 -12.47
CA ILE A 143 2.28 -9.02 -13.42
C ILE A 143 3.58 -8.68 -12.70
N GLY A 144 3.51 -7.92 -11.60
CA GLY A 144 4.69 -7.57 -10.81
C GLY A 144 5.43 -8.78 -10.24
N ALA A 145 4.69 -9.80 -9.79
CA ALA A 145 5.26 -11.05 -9.31
C ALA A 145 5.97 -11.85 -10.42
N ALA A 146 5.39 -11.87 -11.63
CA ALA A 146 6.00 -12.53 -12.79
C ALA A 146 7.28 -11.81 -13.24
N GLU A 147 7.28 -10.48 -13.29
CA GLU A 147 8.46 -9.68 -13.62
C GLU A 147 9.60 -9.89 -12.60
N ALA A 148 9.28 -9.98 -11.30
CA ALA A 148 10.27 -10.25 -10.26
C ALA A 148 10.87 -11.67 -10.36
N SER A 149 10.08 -12.65 -10.80
CA SER A 149 10.51 -14.05 -10.94
C SER A 149 11.33 -14.29 -12.22
N ALA A 150 11.22 -13.41 -13.22
CA ALA A 150 11.97 -13.47 -14.46
C ALA A 150 13.38 -12.85 -14.37
N ALA A 151 13.71 -12.18 -13.26
CA ALA A 151 15.05 -11.64 -13.03
C ALA A 151 16.05 -12.79 -12.79
N PRO A 152 17.19 -12.87 -13.51
CA PRO A 152 18.16 -13.93 -13.31
C PRO A 152 18.73 -13.88 -11.88
N PRO A 153 19.03 -15.04 -11.26
CA PRO A 153 19.72 -15.07 -9.98
C PRO A 153 21.05 -14.32 -10.13
N ALA A 154 21.35 -13.44 -9.18
CA ALA A 154 22.65 -12.78 -9.11
C ALA A 154 23.74 -13.84 -9.14
N ALA A 155 24.58 -13.82 -10.18
CA ALA A 155 25.68 -14.76 -10.29
C ALA A 155 26.63 -14.59 -9.10
N PRO A 156 27.11 -15.68 -8.47
CA PRO A 156 28.17 -15.57 -7.46
C PRO A 156 29.44 -15.08 -8.17
N SER A 157 29.94 -13.92 -7.74
CA SER A 157 31.20 -13.37 -8.24
C SER A 157 32.35 -14.34 -7.91
N ALA A 158 32.90 -14.97 -8.95
CA ALA A 158 34.09 -15.80 -8.83
C ALA A 158 35.33 -14.91 -8.64
N ASP A 159 36.00 -15.13 -7.52
CA ASP A 159 37.34 -14.69 -7.20
C ASP A 159 38.37 -15.54 -7.98
N SER A 160 39.32 -14.88 -8.66
CA SER A 160 40.62 -15.34 -9.19
C SER A 160 41.09 -14.20 -10.13
N GLY A 161 42.29 -13.65 -10.08
CA GLY A 161 43.60 -14.25 -9.83
C GLY A 161 44.55 -13.70 -10.92
N SER A 162 45.79 -13.42 -10.53
CA SER A 162 46.69 -12.43 -11.14
C SER A 162 47.39 -12.78 -12.48
N ALA A 163 47.73 -11.69 -13.21
CA ALA A 163 48.95 -11.43 -14.03
C ALA A 163 49.13 -12.08 -15.44
N PRO A 164 50.04 -11.58 -16.32
CA PRO A 164 50.54 -10.21 -16.60
C PRO A 164 50.62 -9.83 -18.12
N ALA A 165 50.99 -8.56 -18.38
CA ALA A 165 51.76 -7.97 -19.51
C ALA A 165 51.66 -8.51 -20.97
N GLY A 166 51.42 -7.60 -21.92
CA GLY A 166 51.69 -7.80 -23.35
C GLY A 166 51.59 -6.51 -24.17
N TYR A 167 52.73 -6.06 -24.71
CA TYR A 167 52.97 -4.83 -25.47
C TYR A 167 52.93 -5.07 -26.98
N GLY A 168 52.56 -4.05 -27.76
CA GLY A 168 52.78 -3.91 -29.21
C GLY A 168 51.58 -4.31 -30.09
N GLY A 169 51.21 -3.62 -31.18
CA GLY A 169 51.75 -2.46 -31.88
C GLY A 169 51.05 -2.35 -33.26
N TYR A 170 51.14 -1.16 -33.88
CA TYR A 170 51.01 -0.79 -35.32
C TYR A 170 49.80 -1.31 -36.15
N GLY A 171 49.13 -0.56 -37.03
CA GLY A 171 49.32 0.78 -37.59
C GLY A 171 48.32 1.04 -38.76
N GLY A 172 48.29 2.30 -39.23
CA GLY A 172 47.69 2.75 -40.51
C GLY A 172 46.24 3.27 -40.42
N GLY A 173 45.85 4.49 -40.82
CA GLY A 173 46.56 5.62 -41.41
C GLY A 173 45.86 6.15 -42.67
N TYR A 174 44.99 7.16 -42.55
CA TYR A 174 44.61 8.21 -43.53
C TYR A 174 43.43 9.01 -42.91
N GLY A 175 43.33 10.34 -42.80
CA GLY A 175 44.08 11.49 -43.29
C GLY A 175 43.19 12.37 -44.17
N ASP A 176 42.48 13.38 -43.62
CA ASP A 176 42.17 14.61 -44.37
C ASP A 176 41.83 15.85 -43.48
N SER A 177 42.59 16.90 -43.77
CA SER A 177 42.52 18.38 -43.61
C SER A 177 41.86 19.14 -42.42
N GLY A 178 42.66 20.07 -41.86
CA GLY A 178 42.22 21.46 -41.59
C GLY A 178 42.50 22.06 -40.19
N ALA A 179 43.66 22.71 -39.99
CA ALA A 179 44.02 23.54 -38.81
C ALA A 179 43.54 25.01 -38.98
N PRO A 180 43.53 25.90 -37.94
CA PRO A 180 44.62 26.12 -36.95
C PRO A 180 44.23 26.35 -35.46
N ALA A 181 45.28 26.35 -34.62
CA ALA A 181 45.33 26.43 -33.14
C ALA A 181 45.28 27.88 -32.57
N PRO A 182 45.38 28.17 -31.24
CA PRO A 182 46.51 27.83 -30.33
C PRO A 182 46.13 27.30 -28.90
N SER A 183 46.92 26.42 -28.28
CA SER A 183 47.88 26.64 -27.15
C SER A 183 47.25 27.16 -25.84
N SER A 184 47.57 26.75 -24.59
CA SER A 184 48.44 25.74 -23.97
C SER A 184 48.46 26.07 -22.46
N SER A 185 48.25 25.12 -21.54
CA SER A 185 48.87 25.12 -20.21
C SER A 185 48.70 23.79 -19.48
N ASP A 186 49.83 23.30 -18.97
CA ASP A 186 50.16 22.02 -18.35
C ASP A 186 49.71 21.90 -16.86
N PRO A 187 49.99 20.78 -16.14
CA PRO A 187 49.06 20.11 -15.23
C PRO A 187 49.23 20.44 -13.73
N ALA A 188 48.21 20.09 -12.93
CA ALA A 188 48.30 20.08 -11.47
C ALA A 188 48.31 18.62 -10.91
N PRO A 189 49.09 18.34 -9.85
CA PRO A 189 49.44 16.99 -9.40
C PRO A 189 48.34 16.31 -8.55
N ALA A 190 48.35 14.97 -8.59
CA ALA A 190 47.56 14.10 -7.73
C ALA A 190 48.07 14.09 -6.28
N ALA A 191 47.12 13.99 -5.33
CA ALA A 191 47.32 13.64 -3.92
C ALA A 191 46.05 12.88 -3.43
N PRO A 192 46.10 12.09 -2.34
CA PRO A 192 45.82 10.65 -2.43
C PRO A 192 44.61 10.17 -1.61
N ALA A 193 44.44 8.84 -1.65
CA ALA A 193 43.82 7.96 -0.64
C ALA A 193 42.29 7.79 -0.64
N SER A 194 41.91 6.59 -1.08
CA SER A 194 40.64 5.93 -0.84
C SER A 194 40.30 5.86 0.65
N ALA A 195 39.13 6.37 1.02
CA ALA A 195 38.41 5.96 2.21
C ALA A 195 37.37 4.90 1.80
N SER A 196 37.48 3.70 2.35
CA SER A 196 36.45 2.66 2.26
C SER A 196 35.27 3.07 3.14
N THR A 197 34.28 3.71 2.54
CA THR A 197 33.03 4.09 3.19
C THR A 197 32.20 2.83 3.44
N SER A 198 32.05 2.42 4.71
CA SER A 198 30.96 1.53 5.11
C SER A 198 29.65 2.15 4.62
N ALA A 199 28.95 1.47 3.72
CA ALA A 199 27.69 1.98 3.19
C ALA A 199 26.70 2.11 4.37
N SER A 200 26.35 3.34 4.73
CA SER A 200 25.31 3.62 5.72
C SER A 200 23.99 3.03 5.21
N GLY A 201 23.30 2.25 6.06
CA GLY A 201 21.94 1.78 5.74
C GLY A 201 20.97 2.93 5.54
N ALA A 202 19.85 2.66 4.86
CA ALA A 202 18.82 3.65 4.60
C ALA A 202 18.08 4.03 5.89
N VAL A 203 17.53 5.24 5.94
CA VAL A 203 16.69 5.71 7.05
C VAL A 203 15.22 5.69 6.62
N HIS A 204 14.39 5.02 7.40
CA HIS A 204 12.93 4.97 7.23
C HIS A 204 12.27 5.75 8.35
N THR A 205 11.44 6.74 8.04
CA THR A 205 10.69 7.48 9.05
C THR A 205 9.24 6.98 9.10
N VAL A 206 8.76 6.66 10.30
CA VAL A 206 7.39 6.24 10.58
C VAL A 206 6.78 7.25 11.54
N ILE A 207 5.74 7.95 11.11
CA ILE A 207 5.00 8.89 11.95
C ILE A 207 3.97 8.11 12.76
N VAL A 208 3.90 8.38 14.06
CA VAL A 208 3.00 7.69 15.00
C VAL A 208 1.98 8.66 15.55
N GLY A 209 0.70 8.43 15.26
CA GLY A 209 -0.40 9.21 15.82
C GLY A 209 -0.67 10.55 15.15
N GLU A 210 -0.25 10.77 13.90
CA GLU A 210 -0.42 12.05 13.20
C GLU A 210 -1.88 12.49 13.12
N SER A 211 -2.12 13.77 13.38
CA SER A 211 -3.45 14.41 13.36
C SER A 211 -4.47 13.70 14.26
N GLY A 212 -4.01 13.12 15.38
CA GLY A 212 -4.83 12.37 16.32
C GLY A 212 -5.30 10.99 15.83
N SER A 213 -4.70 10.47 14.75
CA SER A 213 -5.00 9.13 14.23
C SER A 213 -4.52 8.02 15.17
N LEU A 214 -5.13 6.84 15.06
CA LEU A 214 -4.65 5.62 15.74
C LEU A 214 -3.86 4.76 14.75
N ALA A 215 -2.80 5.31 14.19
CA ALA A 215 -2.06 4.68 13.10
C ALA A 215 -0.54 4.90 13.19
N PHE A 216 0.17 3.98 12.54
CA PHE A 216 1.55 4.17 12.09
C PHE A 216 1.51 4.55 10.61
N ASN A 217 2.28 5.55 10.18
CA ASN A 217 2.33 6.01 8.80
C ASN A 217 3.78 6.06 8.29
N PRO A 218 4.18 5.22 7.32
CA PRO A 218 3.39 4.13 6.74
C PRO A 218 3.12 2.99 7.76
N PRO A 219 2.12 2.13 7.54
CA PRO A 219 1.78 1.04 8.47
C PRO A 219 2.62 -0.25 8.26
N SER A 220 3.31 -0.37 7.13
CA SER A 220 4.24 -1.47 6.82
C SER A 220 5.39 -0.91 5.98
N ILE A 221 6.61 -1.45 6.16
CA ILE A 221 7.79 -1.10 5.36
C ILE A 221 8.62 -2.34 5.01
N GLN A 222 9.39 -2.26 3.92
CA GLN A 222 10.49 -3.20 3.66
C GLN A 222 11.82 -2.52 3.96
N ALA A 223 12.69 -3.19 4.71
CA ALA A 223 13.98 -2.66 5.15
C ALA A 223 15.08 -3.73 5.06
N LYS A 224 16.29 -3.31 4.69
CA LYS A 224 17.46 -4.17 4.57
C LYS A 224 18.23 -4.23 5.90
N PRO A 225 19.07 -5.25 6.11
CA PRO A 225 20.04 -5.24 7.20
C PRO A 225 20.84 -3.92 7.22
N SER A 226 21.07 -3.38 8.41
CA SER A 226 21.69 -2.07 8.70
C SER A 226 20.85 -0.83 8.44
N ASP A 227 19.64 -0.94 7.87
CA ASP A 227 18.71 0.18 7.80
C ASP A 227 18.28 0.62 9.21
N THR A 228 17.94 1.90 9.37
CA THR A 228 17.42 2.46 10.62
C THR A 228 15.98 2.92 10.43
N VAL A 229 15.07 2.44 11.27
CA VAL A 229 13.69 2.90 11.34
C VAL A 229 13.57 3.89 12.49
N ILE A 230 13.13 5.11 12.19
CA ILE A 230 12.87 6.18 13.16
C ILE A 230 11.36 6.33 13.31
N PHE A 231 10.86 6.10 14.51
CA PHE A 231 9.48 6.38 14.89
C PHE A 231 9.40 7.77 15.48
N GLU A 232 8.71 8.69 14.82
CA GLU A 232 8.45 10.06 15.31
C GLU A 232 7.03 10.12 15.89
N PHE A 233 6.91 10.42 17.17
CA PHE A 233 5.64 10.42 17.89
C PHE A 233 5.02 11.81 17.83
N ARG A 234 3.80 11.90 17.30
CA ARG A 234 3.04 13.15 17.20
C ARG A 234 1.90 13.16 18.20
N ASP A 235 0.65 13.34 17.80
CA ASP A 235 -0.42 13.66 18.74
C ASP A 235 -0.62 12.60 19.82
N LYS A 236 -1.11 13.05 20.99
CA LYS A 236 -1.53 12.20 22.10
C LYS A 236 -0.37 11.36 22.67
N ASN A 237 -0.59 10.07 22.88
CA ASN A 237 0.34 9.19 23.58
C ASN A 237 0.29 7.82 22.93
N HIS A 238 1.43 7.41 22.38
CA HIS A 238 1.56 6.16 21.65
C HIS A 238 2.85 5.43 22.05
N THR A 239 2.99 4.23 21.53
CA THR A 239 4.15 3.36 21.71
C THR A 239 4.43 2.65 20.40
N VAL A 240 5.64 2.16 20.22
CA VAL A 240 5.92 1.03 19.35
C VAL A 240 6.46 -0.11 20.20
N THR A 241 5.72 -1.22 20.25
CA THR A 241 6.03 -2.39 21.07
C THR A 241 6.05 -3.61 20.18
N GLN A 242 7.12 -4.40 20.24
CA GLN A 242 7.22 -5.62 19.44
C GLN A 242 6.28 -6.70 19.97
N SER A 243 5.58 -7.35 19.06
CA SER A 243 4.68 -8.47 19.31
C SER A 243 4.98 -9.61 18.34
N SER A 244 4.01 -10.51 18.15
CA SER A 244 4.10 -11.60 17.18
C SER A 244 2.87 -11.60 16.28
N PHE A 245 2.97 -12.17 15.09
CA PHE A 245 1.84 -12.28 14.18
C PHE A 245 0.61 -12.96 14.83
N ALA A 246 0.84 -13.99 15.65
CA ALA A 246 -0.22 -14.76 16.30
C ALA A 246 -0.83 -14.05 17.52
N ASP A 247 -0.09 -13.12 18.12
CA ASP A 247 -0.51 -12.38 19.31
C ASP A 247 -0.11 -10.89 19.17
N PRO A 248 -0.80 -10.14 18.28
CA PRO A 248 -0.45 -8.77 17.90
C PRO A 248 -0.47 -7.76 19.03
N CYS A 249 -1.31 -7.98 20.06
CA CYS A 249 -1.58 -6.98 21.11
C CYS A 249 -0.88 -7.29 22.44
N THR A 250 0.10 -8.19 22.42
CA THR A 250 0.89 -8.59 23.58
C THR A 250 2.37 -8.42 23.27
N LYS A 251 3.11 -7.82 24.22
CA LYS A 251 4.55 -7.65 24.09
C LYS A 251 5.24 -9.02 24.11
N GLY A 252 6.08 -9.28 23.11
CA GLY A 252 6.94 -10.46 23.10
C GLY A 252 7.95 -10.44 24.25
N ALA A 253 8.29 -11.60 24.83
CA ALA A 253 9.17 -11.70 26.00
C ALA A 253 10.53 -11.00 25.82
N SER A 254 11.13 -11.13 24.65
CA SER A 254 12.38 -10.48 24.25
C SER A 254 12.17 -9.29 23.30
N GLY A 255 10.93 -8.82 23.18
CA GLY A 255 10.56 -7.77 22.25
C GLY A 255 10.96 -6.38 22.73
N PHE A 256 11.26 -5.48 21.80
CA PHE A 256 11.49 -4.08 22.12
C PHE A 256 10.20 -3.36 22.56
N ASP A 257 10.36 -2.25 23.27
CA ASP A 257 9.29 -1.33 23.64
C ASP A 257 9.88 0.08 23.74
N SER A 258 9.30 1.05 23.03
CA SER A 258 9.72 2.45 23.12
C SER A 258 9.42 3.08 24.49
N GLY A 259 8.49 2.50 25.25
CA GLY A 259 7.80 3.23 26.30
C GLY A 259 6.73 4.17 25.73
N PHE A 260 5.91 4.73 26.60
CA PHE A 260 4.93 5.76 26.25
C PHE A 260 5.61 7.06 25.87
N MET A 261 5.26 7.59 24.71
CA MET A 261 5.80 8.84 24.15
C MET A 261 4.68 9.89 24.09
N PRO A 262 4.34 10.55 25.20
CA PRO A 262 3.31 11.57 25.23
C PRO A 262 3.79 12.88 24.59
N VAL A 263 2.92 13.50 23.79
CA VAL A 263 3.17 14.81 23.19
C VAL A 263 2.11 15.80 23.64
N ALA A 264 2.57 16.83 24.36
CA ALA A 264 1.73 17.90 24.86
C ALA A 264 1.52 19.02 23.82
N ASN A 265 2.52 19.25 22.96
CA ASN A 265 2.48 20.29 21.93
C ASN A 265 2.48 19.65 20.52
N PRO A 266 1.38 19.76 19.74
CA PRO A 266 1.34 19.21 18.39
C PRO A 266 2.24 19.97 17.39
N ALA A 267 2.82 21.11 17.78
CA ALA A 267 3.81 21.83 16.98
C ALA A 267 5.27 21.41 17.24
N GLY A 268 5.51 20.42 18.12
CA GLY A 268 6.83 19.88 18.43
C GLY A 268 7.59 20.63 19.54
N PRO A 269 8.83 20.20 19.87
CA PRO A 269 9.58 19.07 19.27
C PRO A 269 8.95 17.71 19.57
N PHE A 270 9.14 16.75 18.66
CA PHE A 270 8.56 15.41 18.75
C PHE A 270 9.54 14.38 19.34
N PRO A 271 9.10 13.49 20.25
CA PRO A 271 9.88 12.34 20.69
C PRO A 271 10.18 11.40 19.52
N THR A 272 11.36 10.77 19.54
CA THR A 272 11.71 9.74 18.56
C THR A 272 12.24 8.48 19.23
N TRP A 273 12.01 7.33 18.60
CA TRP A 273 12.61 6.05 18.96
C TRP A 273 13.19 5.37 17.71
N LYS A 274 14.32 4.68 17.83
CA LYS A 274 15.06 4.13 16.69
C LYS A 274 15.23 2.61 16.79
N LEU A 275 15.04 1.93 15.67
CA LEU A 275 15.33 0.51 15.50
C LEU A 275 16.33 0.31 14.36
N THR A 276 17.43 -0.37 14.63
CA THR A 276 18.32 -0.88 13.57
C THR A 276 17.83 -2.24 13.12
N VAL A 277 17.66 -2.41 11.82
CA VAL A 277 17.22 -3.67 11.20
C VAL A 277 18.42 -4.59 11.08
N ASN A 278 18.36 -5.76 11.71
CA ASN A 278 19.49 -6.71 11.71
C ASN A 278 19.43 -7.69 10.53
N ASP A 279 18.22 -8.05 10.11
CA ASP A 279 17.97 -9.03 9.06
C ASP A 279 16.61 -8.78 8.38
N THR A 280 16.25 -9.64 7.42
CA THR A 280 15.01 -9.53 6.65
C THR A 280 13.84 -10.33 7.25
N THR A 281 13.95 -10.83 8.48
CA THR A 281 12.87 -11.54 9.16
C THR A 281 11.71 -10.58 9.45
N PRO A 282 10.44 -10.98 9.27
CA PRO A 282 9.31 -10.12 9.58
C PRO A 282 9.28 -9.69 11.06
N ILE A 283 9.14 -8.39 11.29
CA ILE A 283 8.93 -7.79 12.62
C ILE A 283 7.49 -7.30 12.70
N TRP A 284 6.84 -7.63 13.80
CA TRP A 284 5.45 -7.28 14.08
C TRP A 284 5.42 -6.38 15.32
N ALA A 285 4.73 -5.24 15.25
CA ALA A 285 4.66 -4.29 16.34
C ALA A 285 3.26 -3.68 16.48
N TYR A 286 2.99 -3.10 17.64
CA TYR A 286 1.69 -2.50 17.96
C TYR A 286 1.82 -1.31 18.89
N CYS A 287 0.74 -0.54 19.02
CA CYS A 287 0.61 0.45 20.07
C CYS A 287 -0.13 -0.15 21.28
N ARG A 288 0.55 -0.19 22.44
CA ARG A 288 0.02 -0.78 23.69
C ARG A 288 -0.90 0.13 24.50
N GLN A 289 -1.30 1.29 23.97
CA GLN A 289 -2.23 2.18 24.66
C GLN A 289 -3.63 1.55 24.74
N GLN A 290 -4.19 1.50 25.96
CA GLN A 290 -5.48 0.85 26.24
C GLN A 290 -6.62 1.83 26.56
N VAL A 291 -6.31 3.05 26.97
CA VAL A 291 -7.29 4.04 27.46
C VAL A 291 -7.28 5.27 26.56
N PRO A 292 -8.44 5.81 26.14
CA PRO A 292 -9.81 5.40 26.51
C PRO A 292 -10.32 4.15 25.77
N LYS A 293 -9.61 3.69 24.74
CA LYS A 293 -9.91 2.44 24.01
C LYS A 293 -8.61 1.79 23.57
N SER A 294 -8.63 0.48 23.33
CA SER A 294 -7.47 -0.26 22.85
C SER A 294 -7.03 0.23 21.47
N HIS A 295 -5.84 0.82 21.36
CA HIS A 295 -5.29 1.24 20.08
C HIS A 295 -5.04 0.02 19.18
N CYS A 296 -4.37 -1.01 19.71
CA CYS A 296 -4.13 -2.27 19.00
C CYS A 296 -5.42 -2.97 18.55
N GLY A 297 -6.40 -3.07 19.45
CA GLY A 297 -7.69 -3.68 19.14
C GLY A 297 -8.49 -2.88 18.10
N THR A 298 -8.20 -1.60 17.93
CA THR A 298 -8.76 -0.82 16.82
C THR A 298 -7.97 -0.92 15.52
N GLY A 299 -6.87 -1.70 15.50
CA GLY A 299 -6.02 -1.93 14.33
C GLY A 299 -4.74 -1.12 14.28
N MET A 300 -4.32 -0.48 15.38
CA MET A 300 -3.06 0.27 15.45
C MET A 300 -1.86 -0.69 15.60
N VAL A 301 -1.48 -1.29 14.48
CA VAL A 301 -0.36 -2.22 14.33
C VAL A 301 0.60 -1.77 13.22
N PHE A 302 1.82 -2.30 13.23
CA PHE A 302 2.89 -1.98 12.30
C PHE A 302 3.68 -3.25 11.92
N ALA A 303 4.22 -3.29 10.69
CA ALA A 303 5.07 -4.38 10.23
C ALA A 303 6.35 -3.91 9.53
N ILE A 304 7.42 -4.69 9.69
CA ILE A 304 8.65 -4.55 8.88
C ILE A 304 8.87 -5.90 8.19
N ASN A 305 9.18 -5.89 6.90
CA ASN A 305 9.51 -7.09 6.14
C ASN A 305 8.39 -8.15 6.17
N ALA A 306 7.12 -7.74 6.29
CA ALA A 306 6.00 -8.63 6.11
C ALA A 306 6.02 -9.23 4.69
N VAL A 307 5.63 -10.49 4.57
CA VAL A 307 5.51 -11.14 3.27
C VAL A 307 4.11 -10.84 2.75
N GLU A 308 3.96 -9.76 1.98
CA GLU A 308 2.64 -9.22 1.65
C GLU A 308 1.78 -10.19 0.82
N ASP A 309 2.41 -11.05 0.01
CA ASP A 309 1.73 -12.10 -0.77
C ASP A 309 1.50 -13.41 0.03
N GLY A 310 2.01 -13.46 1.27
CA GLY A 310 1.91 -14.62 2.14
C GLY A 310 0.72 -14.55 3.09
N PRO A 311 0.41 -15.67 3.79
CA PRO A 311 -0.64 -15.69 4.81
C PRO A 311 -0.32 -14.81 6.02
N LYS A 312 0.94 -14.37 6.15
CA LYS A 312 1.43 -13.45 7.18
C LYS A 312 1.80 -12.10 6.57
N ASN A 313 0.80 -11.39 6.05
CA ASN A 313 0.91 -10.03 5.53
C ASN A 313 0.38 -8.97 6.52
N PHE A 314 0.54 -7.69 6.20
CA PHE A 314 0.11 -6.62 7.10
C PHE A 314 -1.40 -6.64 7.36
N THR A 315 -2.22 -6.82 6.32
CA THR A 315 -3.68 -6.86 6.45
C THR A 315 -4.13 -7.99 7.37
N ALA A 316 -3.56 -9.18 7.23
CA ALA A 316 -3.85 -10.32 8.09
C ALA A 316 -3.45 -10.03 9.54
N PHE A 317 -2.29 -9.42 9.76
CA PHE A 317 -1.85 -9.02 11.10
C PHE A 317 -2.81 -8.00 11.76
N GLN A 318 -3.24 -7.00 10.99
CA GLN A 318 -4.22 -6.02 11.47
C GLN A 318 -5.59 -6.65 11.76
N ASN A 319 -6.02 -7.63 10.96
CA ASN A 319 -7.26 -8.37 11.19
C ASN A 319 -7.19 -9.22 12.46
N VAL A 320 -6.07 -9.90 12.71
CA VAL A 320 -5.85 -10.64 13.98
C VAL A 320 -5.94 -9.68 15.17
N ALA A 321 -5.34 -8.49 15.08
CA ALA A 321 -5.36 -7.49 16.16
C ALA A 321 -6.79 -7.03 16.48
N LYS A 322 -7.58 -6.71 15.45
CA LYS A 322 -8.99 -6.30 15.60
C LYS A 322 -9.87 -7.43 16.14
N ALA A 323 -9.58 -8.68 15.78
CA ALA A 323 -10.33 -9.83 16.27
C ALA A 323 -10.09 -10.10 17.77
N LEU A 324 -8.86 -9.90 18.27
CA LEU A 324 -8.52 -10.14 19.68
C LEU A 324 -9.19 -9.16 20.65
N SER A 325 -9.54 -7.94 20.23
CA SER A 325 -10.39 -7.03 21.01
C SER A 325 -11.81 -7.53 21.26
N GLY A 326 -12.24 -8.58 20.54
CA GLY A 326 -13.52 -9.27 20.75
C GLY A 326 -13.47 -10.48 21.68
N GLY A 327 -12.32 -10.80 22.30
CA GLY A 327 -12.22 -11.87 23.30
C GLY A 327 -12.09 -13.30 22.77
N ALA A 328 -11.77 -13.51 21.49
CA ALA A 328 -11.51 -14.85 20.95
C ALA A 328 -10.01 -15.11 20.82
N SER A 329 -9.41 -15.76 21.82
CA SER A 329 -8.10 -16.41 21.65
C SER A 329 -8.24 -17.51 20.59
N ALA A 330 -7.58 -17.37 19.45
CA ALA A 330 -7.48 -18.43 18.46
C ALA A 330 -6.51 -19.51 18.98
N GLY A 331 -7.07 -20.58 19.53
CA GLY A 331 -6.34 -21.82 19.79
C GLY A 331 -5.76 -22.36 18.48
N SER A 332 -4.51 -22.80 18.56
CA SER A 332 -3.77 -23.44 17.47
C SER A 332 -4.54 -24.63 16.89
N ALA A 333 -4.62 -24.70 15.56
CA ALA A 333 -4.82 -25.96 14.86
C ALA A 333 -3.89 -25.99 13.65
N VAL A 334 -2.83 -26.77 13.76
CA VAL A 334 -1.97 -27.22 12.67
C VAL A 334 -1.88 -28.75 12.75
N SER A 335 -2.08 -29.35 11.57
CA SER A 335 -1.67 -30.68 11.10
C SER A 335 -2.55 -31.91 11.37
N GLY A 336 -2.88 -32.61 10.27
CA GLY A 336 -3.09 -34.06 10.26
C GLY A 336 -4.02 -34.57 9.15
N ASP A 337 -3.50 -34.79 7.95
CA ASP A 337 -4.15 -35.54 6.87
C ASP A 337 -4.14 -37.05 7.14
N SER A 338 -5.25 -37.75 6.82
CA SER A 338 -5.35 -39.10 6.21
C SER A 338 -6.55 -39.93 6.68
N ASN A 339 -7.46 -40.20 5.74
CA ASN A 339 -8.32 -41.38 5.54
C ASN A 339 -8.83 -42.20 6.74
N THR A 340 -10.15 -42.25 6.93
CA THR A 340 -10.98 -43.46 6.65
C THR A 340 -12.48 -43.18 6.82
N ALA A 341 -13.27 -43.96 6.09
CA ALA A 341 -14.71 -43.85 5.93
C ALA A 341 -15.55 -44.24 7.17
N ASP A 342 -16.78 -43.74 7.13
CA ASP A 342 -18.04 -44.33 7.59
C ASP A 342 -18.50 -44.29 9.06
N THR A 343 -19.65 -43.63 9.19
CA THR A 343 -20.86 -43.92 9.99
C THR A 343 -21.06 -43.32 11.38
N ASN A 344 -22.28 -42.75 11.50
CA ASN A 344 -23.16 -42.56 12.65
C ASN A 344 -23.05 -41.29 13.50
N SER A 345 -23.94 -40.36 13.15
CA SER A 345 -24.49 -39.30 13.99
C SER A 345 -25.05 -39.84 15.32
N ALA A 346 -24.62 -39.25 16.43
CA ALA A 346 -25.38 -39.21 17.68
C ALA A 346 -25.27 -37.80 18.29
N LEU A 347 -26.40 -37.09 18.27
CA LEU A 347 -26.59 -35.75 18.82
C LEU A 347 -26.94 -35.92 20.31
N SER A 348 -26.07 -35.48 21.23
CA SER A 348 -26.38 -35.41 22.67
C SER A 348 -26.94 -34.04 23.02
N ILE A 349 -28.17 -34.02 23.52
CA ILE A 349 -28.89 -32.83 24.00
C ILE A 349 -28.79 -32.80 25.52
N HIS A 350 -28.27 -31.71 26.09
CA HIS A 350 -28.35 -31.41 27.52
C HIS A 350 -29.59 -30.54 27.80
N LEU A 351 -30.57 -31.07 28.54
CA LEU A 351 -31.71 -30.33 29.10
C LEU A 351 -31.47 -30.04 30.59
N SER A 352 -31.63 -28.77 30.99
CA SER A 352 -31.79 -28.35 32.38
C SER A 352 -33.28 -28.23 32.73
N PRO A 353 -33.72 -28.57 33.96
CA PRO A 353 -35.14 -28.63 34.30
C PRO A 353 -35.71 -27.26 34.69
N VAL A 354 -36.87 -26.92 34.13
CA VAL A 354 -37.77 -25.87 34.62
C VAL A 354 -39.00 -26.55 35.21
N THR A 355 -39.22 -26.33 36.50
CA THR A 355 -40.43 -26.70 37.25
C THR A 355 -41.64 -25.91 36.77
N VAL A 356 -42.69 -26.59 36.33
CA VAL A 356 -44.02 -26.01 36.05
C VAL A 356 -45.07 -26.73 36.90
N THR A 357 -45.76 -25.95 37.73
CA THR A 357 -46.82 -26.38 38.64
C THR A 357 -48.12 -26.61 37.85
N ALA A 358 -48.76 -27.75 38.11
CA ALA A 358 -50.00 -28.19 37.47
C ALA A 358 -51.23 -27.40 37.95
N MET A 359 -52.12 -27.05 37.01
CA MET A 359 -53.50 -26.65 37.26
C MET A 359 -54.42 -27.60 36.51
N VAL A 360 -55.28 -28.29 37.27
CA VAL A 360 -56.21 -29.33 36.82
C VAL A 360 -57.42 -28.70 36.13
N SER A 361 -57.75 -29.17 34.94
CA SER A 361 -58.98 -28.85 34.21
C SER A 361 -60.07 -29.88 34.53
N VAL A 362 -61.27 -29.44 34.88
CA VAL A 362 -62.49 -30.24 34.82
C VAL A 362 -63.47 -29.52 33.90
N ALA A 363 -63.70 -30.10 32.73
CA ALA A 363 -64.82 -29.76 31.86
C ALA A 363 -65.79 -30.93 31.90
N VAL A 364 -67.00 -30.71 32.42
CA VAL A 364 -68.14 -31.61 32.29
C VAL A 364 -69.14 -30.92 31.37
N ALA A 365 -69.42 -31.54 30.24
CA ALA A 365 -70.57 -31.23 29.40
C ALA A 365 -71.67 -32.25 29.70
N LEU A 366 -72.93 -31.82 29.86
CA LEU A 366 -74.11 -32.51 29.30
C LEU A 366 -75.43 -31.74 29.54
N LEU A 367 -76.20 -31.63 28.43
CA LEU A 367 -77.67 -31.72 28.29
C LEU A 367 -78.58 -30.79 29.12
N LEU A 368 -79.14 -29.76 28.47
CA LEU A 368 -80.50 -29.71 27.88
C LEU A 368 -80.78 -28.32 27.29
#